data_AF-B0DEG7-F1
#
_entry.id   AF-B0DEG7-F1
#
_cell.length_a   1.000
_cell.length_b   1.000
_cell.length_c   1.000
_cell.angle_alpha   90.00
_cell.angle_beta   90.00
_cell.angle_gamma   90.00
#
_symmetry.space_group_name_H-M   'P 1'
#
loop_
_entity.id
_entity.type
_entity.pdbx_description
1 polymer ?
#
loop_
_entity_poly.entity_id
_entity_poly.type
_entity_poly.pdbx_seq_one_letter_code
_entity_poly.pdbx_strand_id
1 'polypeptide(L)'
;MDILTEFYPEYEHILIYDNVPMHLKHPEGSLSAHHMPKFTPKEGHNWGIEVTKHDKDGKTMHHPNRSLEKEKIKMSDTRFANGTPQPLYFPENHPCTGVFKGMAIILEEHSLNDKAKLCTECKGFNCAPPAIDCCCHQVLYNQPDFAHVTTILENTCNARGFCVIYLPKFHCELNFIEQCWGYAKRIYRLNPPCSREDQFEKNVLVALDSIPLACMQWFANRSCIFMDAYTKGLNGRQAAWAAIKYKGHRILPESLMTDLEKSGVS
;
A
#
# COMPACT_ATOMS: atom_id res chain seq x y z
N MET A 1 11.45 -15.89 1.71
CA MET A 1 12.29 -15.52 2.87
C MET A 1 13.27 -16.63 3.19
N ASP A 2 12.83 -17.88 3.37
CA ASP A 2 13.73 -19.04 3.62
C ASP A 2 14.85 -19.16 2.59
N ILE A 3 14.54 -19.10 1.29
CA ILE A 3 15.53 -19.12 0.20
C ILE A 3 16.57 -17.99 0.35
N LEU A 4 16.16 -16.79 0.77
CA LEU A 4 17.08 -15.66 0.91
C LEU A 4 18.02 -15.86 2.09
N THR A 5 17.49 -16.36 3.21
CA THR A 5 18.29 -16.67 4.41
C THR A 5 19.22 -17.85 4.20
N GLU A 6 18.81 -18.87 3.45
CA GLU A 6 19.60 -20.06 3.19
C GLU A 6 20.74 -19.80 2.21
N PHE A 7 20.44 -19.15 1.08
CA PHE A 7 21.39 -19.04 -0.03
C PHE A 7 22.14 -17.71 -0.09
N TYR A 8 21.64 -16.67 0.58
CA TYR A 8 22.19 -15.31 0.51
C TYR A 8 22.24 -14.60 1.89
N PRO A 9 22.67 -15.26 2.99
CA PRO A 9 22.62 -14.69 4.34
C PRO A 9 23.50 -13.45 4.54
N GLU A 10 24.49 -13.24 3.68
CA GLU A 10 25.44 -12.13 3.75
C GLU A 10 24.86 -10.79 3.30
N TYR A 11 23.72 -10.80 2.62
CA TYR A 11 23.08 -9.61 2.09
C TYR A 11 21.93 -9.14 2.98
N GLU A 12 21.77 -7.82 3.06
CA GLU A 12 20.52 -7.23 3.53
C GLU A 12 19.46 -7.37 2.44
N HIS A 13 18.31 -7.94 2.82
CA HIS A 13 17.22 -8.21 1.88
C HIS A 13 16.06 -7.24 2.10
N ILE A 14 15.70 -6.54 1.03
CA ILE A 14 14.51 -5.67 0.99
C ILE A 14 13.54 -6.26 -0.03
N LEU A 15 12.31 -6.54 0.42
CA LEU A 15 11.26 -7.09 -0.44
C LEU A 15 10.45 -5.95 -1.04
N ILE A 16 10.45 -5.86 -2.37
CA ILE A 16 9.76 -4.80 -3.10
C ILE A 16 8.47 -5.39 -3.68
N TYR A 17 7.35 -4.75 -3.37
CA TYR A 17 6.04 -5.12 -3.88
C TYR A 17 5.41 -3.96 -4.65
N ASP A 18 4.63 -4.29 -5.67
CA ASP A 18 3.74 -3.33 -6.27
C ASP A 18 2.57 -3.00 -5.33
N ASN A 19 1.96 -1.83 -5.55
CA ASN A 19 0.84 -1.35 -4.76
C ASN A 19 -0.50 -1.92 -5.27
N VAL A 20 -0.57 -3.25 -5.26
CA VAL A 20 -1.77 -4.04 -5.56
C VAL A 20 -2.62 -4.18 -4.29
N PRO A 21 -3.97 -4.07 -4.36
CA PRO A 21 -4.83 -4.09 -3.18
C PRO A 21 -4.62 -5.27 -2.23
N MET A 22 -4.26 -6.45 -2.75
CA MET A 22 -3.96 -7.61 -1.92
C MET A 22 -2.75 -7.39 -0.99
N HIS A 23 -1.70 -6.72 -1.46
CA HIS A 23 -0.50 -6.45 -0.66
C HIS A 23 -0.75 -5.38 0.40
N LEU A 24 -1.80 -4.56 0.23
CA LEU A 24 -2.23 -3.53 1.16
C LEU A 24 -3.31 -4.01 2.15
N LYS A 25 -3.58 -5.31 2.21
CA LYS A 25 -4.58 -5.83 3.15
C LYS A 25 -4.09 -5.63 4.59
N HIS A 26 -4.85 -4.90 5.38
CA HIS A 26 -4.62 -4.77 6.82
C HIS A 26 -5.24 -5.95 7.59
N PRO A 27 -4.70 -6.28 8.78
CA PRO A 27 -5.34 -7.23 9.69
C PRO A 27 -6.80 -6.85 9.99
N GLU A 28 -7.64 -7.85 10.27
CA GLU A 28 -9.03 -7.59 10.69
C GLU A 28 -9.06 -6.76 11.97
N GLY A 29 -9.96 -5.77 12.03
CA GLY A 29 -10.05 -4.87 13.18
C GLY A 29 -9.05 -3.70 13.14
N SER A 30 -8.17 -3.62 12.14
CA SER A 30 -7.23 -2.50 12.04
C SER A 30 -7.94 -1.14 11.90
N LEU A 31 -7.26 -0.09 12.34
CA LEU A 31 -7.76 1.28 12.25
C LEU A 31 -8.10 1.67 10.80
N SER A 32 -9.23 2.33 10.64
CA SER A 32 -9.66 2.93 9.38
C SER A 32 -10.53 4.13 9.68
N ALA A 33 -10.26 5.26 9.01
CA ALA A 33 -11.12 6.44 9.09
C ALA A 33 -12.44 6.26 8.31
N HIS A 34 -12.50 5.28 7.42
CA HIS A 34 -13.53 5.18 6.39
C HIS A 34 -14.90 4.80 6.99
N HIS A 35 -15.94 5.52 6.60
CA HIS A 35 -17.32 5.35 7.08
C HIS A 35 -17.51 5.45 8.62
N MET A 36 -16.56 6.01 9.37
CA MET A 36 -16.76 6.24 10.81
C MET A 36 -17.89 7.26 11.03
N PRO A 37 -18.86 6.99 11.92
CA PRO A 37 -19.90 7.96 12.23
C PRO A 37 -19.31 9.13 13.03
N LYS A 38 -19.78 10.35 12.76
CA LYS A 38 -19.32 11.54 13.49
C LYS A 38 -19.71 11.51 14.96
N PHE A 39 -20.93 11.08 15.25
CA PHE A 39 -21.49 11.05 16.60
C PHE A 39 -21.64 9.62 17.10
N THR A 40 -21.74 9.46 18.41
CA THR A 40 -22.05 8.18 19.04
C THR A 40 -23.32 7.58 18.43
N PRO A 41 -23.27 6.35 17.88
CA PRO A 41 -24.44 5.72 17.31
C PRO A 41 -25.54 5.51 18.36
N LYS A 42 -26.79 5.49 17.89
CA LYS A 42 -27.94 5.16 18.73
C LYS A 42 -27.89 3.69 19.15
N GLU A 43 -28.57 3.39 20.26
CA GLU A 43 -28.76 2.02 20.73
C GLU A 43 -29.34 1.12 19.62
N GLY A 44 -28.82 -0.11 19.52
CA GLY A 44 -29.17 -1.06 18.45
C GLY A 44 -28.48 -0.80 17.10
N HIS A 45 -27.81 0.34 16.90
CA HIS A 45 -27.15 0.71 15.65
C HIS A 45 -25.65 0.92 15.82
N ASN A 46 -25.01 0.16 16.70
CA ASN A 46 -23.58 0.29 16.94
C ASN A 46 -22.76 0.10 15.65
N TRP A 47 -21.64 0.80 15.59
CA TRP A 47 -20.73 0.80 14.45
C TRP A 47 -19.51 -0.08 14.72
N GLY A 48 -19.07 -0.79 13.69
CA GLY A 48 -17.90 -1.66 13.72
C GLY A 48 -17.51 -2.08 12.31
N ILE A 49 -16.36 -2.72 12.18
CA ILE A 49 -15.88 -3.23 10.90
C ILE A 49 -16.65 -4.50 10.57
N GLU A 50 -17.22 -4.56 9.37
CA GLU A 50 -17.81 -5.79 8.86
C GLU A 50 -16.71 -6.74 8.37
N VAL A 51 -16.60 -7.89 9.02
CA VAL A 51 -15.72 -8.99 8.59
C VAL A 51 -16.55 -10.19 8.17
N THR A 52 -15.94 -11.05 7.37
CA THR A 52 -16.60 -12.28 6.95
C THR A 52 -16.60 -13.26 8.10
N LYS A 53 -17.76 -13.83 8.40
CA LYS A 53 -17.90 -14.77 9.50
C LYS A 53 -17.33 -16.13 9.13
N HIS A 54 -16.57 -16.71 10.05
CA HIS A 54 -16.01 -18.05 9.90
C HIS A 54 -16.63 -18.99 10.95
N ASP A 55 -16.80 -20.26 10.58
CA ASP A 55 -17.21 -21.30 11.52
C ASP A 55 -16.06 -21.74 12.43
N LYS A 56 -16.32 -22.71 13.32
CA LYS A 56 -15.33 -23.23 14.27
C LYS A 56 -14.12 -23.91 13.58
N ASP A 57 -14.28 -24.32 12.32
CA ASP A 57 -13.25 -24.97 11.52
C ASP A 57 -12.52 -23.96 10.61
N GLY A 58 -12.82 -22.65 10.74
CA GLY A 58 -12.23 -21.58 9.96
C GLY A 58 -12.80 -21.46 8.55
N LYS A 59 -13.92 -22.14 8.24
CA LYS A 59 -14.55 -22.08 6.93
C LYS A 59 -15.56 -20.94 6.87
N THR A 60 -15.61 -20.30 5.71
CA THR A 60 -16.45 -19.13 5.47
C THR A 60 -17.94 -19.48 5.53
N MET A 61 -18.70 -18.71 6.30
CA MET A 61 -20.15 -18.92 6.43
C MET A 61 -20.93 -18.20 5.32
N HIS A 62 -21.98 -18.84 4.81
CA HIS A 62 -22.84 -18.30 3.77
C HIS A 62 -24.29 -18.30 4.20
N HIS A 63 -25.01 -17.25 3.83
CA HIS A 63 -26.45 -17.19 3.85
C HIS A 63 -27.08 -18.19 2.85
N PRO A 64 -28.37 -18.54 2.99
CA PRO A 64 -29.07 -19.44 2.06
C PRO A 64 -29.05 -18.99 0.60
N ASN A 65 -28.94 -17.68 0.35
CA ASN A 65 -28.80 -17.07 -0.97
C ASN A 65 -27.36 -17.12 -1.54
N ARG A 66 -26.44 -17.85 -0.87
CA ARG A 66 -25.00 -17.96 -1.16
C ARG A 66 -24.16 -16.70 -0.90
N SER A 67 -24.73 -15.59 -0.41
CA SER A 67 -23.93 -14.44 0.01
C SER A 67 -23.15 -14.73 1.29
N LEU A 68 -21.99 -14.13 1.45
CA LEU A 68 -21.17 -14.29 2.65
C LEU A 68 -21.90 -13.74 3.87
N GLU A 69 -21.92 -14.51 4.96
CA GLU A 69 -22.38 -14.02 6.25
C GLU A 69 -21.31 -13.10 6.84
N LYS A 70 -21.72 -11.93 7.33
CA LYS A 70 -20.84 -10.95 7.92
C LYS A 70 -21.15 -10.75 9.39
N GLU A 71 -20.12 -10.43 10.15
CA GLU A 71 -20.26 -9.97 11.53
C GLU A 71 -19.55 -8.63 11.73
N LYS A 72 -19.95 -7.89 12.77
CA LYS A 72 -19.30 -6.63 13.12
C LYS A 72 -18.32 -6.86 14.26
N ILE A 73 -17.06 -6.51 14.01
CA ILE A 73 -16.01 -6.50 15.03
C ILE A 73 -15.64 -5.06 15.41
N LYS A 74 -15.03 -4.92 16.59
CA LYS A 74 -14.49 -3.64 17.05
C LYS A 74 -13.18 -3.34 16.34
N MET A 75 -12.96 -2.06 16.01
CA MET A 75 -11.62 -1.59 15.66
C MET A 75 -10.68 -1.67 16.86
N SER A 76 -9.39 -1.85 16.57
CA SER A 76 -8.31 -1.67 17.53
C SER A 76 -8.29 -0.25 18.09
N ASP A 77 -7.70 -0.10 19.27
CA ASP A 77 -7.52 1.21 19.88
C ASP A 77 -6.53 2.08 19.09
N THR A 78 -6.79 3.39 19.09
CA THR A 78 -5.86 4.42 18.62
C THR A 78 -4.79 4.70 19.67
N ARG A 79 -3.84 5.59 19.37
CA ARG A 79 -2.81 6.01 20.33
C ARG A 79 -2.67 7.52 20.38
N PHE A 80 -2.64 8.04 21.60
CA PHE A 80 -2.26 9.43 21.83
C PHE A 80 -0.77 9.66 21.53
N ALA A 81 -0.37 10.92 21.39
CA ALA A 81 1.03 11.30 21.13
C ALA A 81 2.03 10.81 22.20
N ASN A 82 1.57 10.58 23.43
CA ASN A 82 2.36 10.00 24.52
C ASN A 82 2.43 8.45 24.47
N GLY A 83 1.88 7.82 23.44
CA GLY A 83 1.82 6.37 23.24
C GLY A 83 0.71 5.64 23.99
N THR A 84 -0.05 6.34 24.86
CA THR A 84 -1.13 5.71 25.62
C THR A 84 -2.29 5.32 24.70
N PRO A 85 -2.90 4.13 24.89
CA PRO A 85 -4.04 3.71 24.08
C PRO A 85 -5.23 4.65 24.28
N GLN A 86 -5.89 4.98 23.17
CA GLN A 86 -7.18 5.64 23.16
C GLN A 86 -8.24 4.63 22.70
N PRO A 87 -9.13 4.19 23.59
CA PRO A 87 -10.22 3.32 23.19
C PRO A 87 -11.20 4.03 22.25
N LEU A 88 -11.55 3.39 21.13
CA LEU A 88 -12.55 3.91 20.19
C LEU A 88 -13.99 3.60 20.60
N TYR A 89 -14.14 2.68 21.55
CA TYR A 89 -15.41 2.25 22.12
C TYR A 89 -15.44 2.61 23.60
N PHE A 90 -16.62 2.89 24.13
CA PHE A 90 -16.75 3.19 25.55
C PHE A 90 -16.39 1.96 26.40
N PRO A 91 -15.66 2.15 27.52
CA PRO A 91 -15.23 1.06 28.40
C PRO A 91 -16.41 0.48 29.21
N GLU A 92 -16.19 -0.64 29.90
CA GLU A 92 -17.24 -1.38 30.63
C GLU A 92 -17.96 -0.58 31.72
N ASN A 93 -17.32 0.46 32.26
CA ASN A 93 -17.86 1.30 33.32
C ASN A 93 -18.64 2.53 32.80
N HIS A 94 -19.08 2.52 31.54
CA HIS A 94 -19.77 3.67 30.92
C HIS A 94 -21.23 3.32 30.58
N PRO A 95 -22.19 4.26 30.67
CA PRO A 95 -23.58 3.99 30.27
C PRO A 95 -23.74 3.47 28.84
N CYS A 96 -22.82 3.83 27.95
CA CYS A 96 -22.76 3.38 26.56
C CYS A 96 -21.70 2.29 26.32
N THR A 97 -21.42 1.42 27.30
CA THR A 97 -20.41 0.35 27.21
C THR A 97 -20.40 -0.36 25.86
N GLY A 98 -19.20 -0.44 25.25
CA GLY A 98 -18.98 -1.14 23.98
C GLY A 98 -19.54 -0.42 22.75
N VAL A 99 -20.20 0.72 22.90
CA VAL A 99 -20.66 1.56 21.78
C VAL A 99 -19.49 2.39 21.26
N PHE A 100 -19.42 2.55 19.94
CA PHE A 100 -18.43 3.38 19.29
C PHE A 100 -18.62 4.87 19.65
N LYS A 101 -17.54 5.56 20.02
CA LYS A 101 -17.62 6.95 20.53
C LYS A 101 -18.09 7.95 19.47
N GLY A 102 -17.68 7.77 18.21
CA GLY A 102 -17.89 8.76 17.16
C GLY A 102 -16.68 9.67 16.98
N MET A 103 -16.43 10.10 15.75
CA MET A 103 -15.24 10.91 15.40
C MET A 103 -15.12 12.20 16.21
N ALA A 104 -16.23 12.86 16.54
CA ALA A 104 -16.21 14.11 17.30
C ALA A 104 -15.56 13.92 18.68
N ILE A 105 -15.98 12.90 19.44
CA ILE A 105 -15.43 12.59 20.77
C ILE A 105 -13.96 12.17 20.65
N ILE A 106 -13.63 11.34 19.66
CA ILE A 106 -12.24 10.88 19.43
C ILE A 106 -11.31 12.07 19.15
N LEU A 107 -11.77 13.05 18.35
CA LEU A 107 -11.03 14.28 18.06
C LEU A 107 -10.92 15.20 19.28
N GLU A 108 -11.98 15.34 20.07
CA GLU A 108 -11.96 16.11 21.33
C GLU A 108 -10.96 15.53 22.33
N GLU A 109 -10.91 14.19 22.47
CA GLU A 109 -9.92 13.48 23.27
C GLU A 109 -8.48 13.73 22.77
N HIS A 110 -8.28 13.91 21.46
CA HIS A 110 -7.02 14.34 20.85
C HIS A 110 -6.73 15.85 21.02
N SER A 111 -7.53 16.58 21.80
CA SER A 111 -7.45 18.03 21.95
C SER A 111 -7.69 18.81 20.64
N LEU A 112 -8.39 18.21 19.68
CA LEU A 112 -8.76 18.79 18.37
C LEU A 112 -10.24 19.25 18.36
N ASN A 113 -10.62 20.03 19.38
CA ASN A 113 -12.00 20.45 19.63
C ASN A 113 -12.61 21.30 18.50
N ASP A 114 -11.78 22.09 17.81
CA ASP A 114 -12.18 22.85 16.63
C ASP A 114 -12.49 21.94 15.45
N LYS A 115 -11.75 20.83 15.31
CA LYS A 115 -11.94 19.84 14.25
C LYS A 115 -13.20 18.98 14.45
N ALA A 116 -13.60 18.71 15.69
CA ALA A 116 -14.85 18.01 16.00
C ALA A 116 -16.10 18.74 15.47
N LYS A 117 -16.01 20.06 15.23
CA LYS A 117 -17.10 20.88 14.69
C LYS A 117 -17.23 20.79 13.17
N LEU A 118 -16.22 20.29 12.47
CA LEU A 118 -16.23 20.16 11.00
C LEU A 118 -17.32 19.20 10.52
N CYS A 119 -17.64 19.22 9.23
CA CYS A 119 -18.51 18.19 8.65
C CYS A 119 -17.91 16.79 8.84
N THR A 120 -18.75 15.76 8.84
CA THR A 120 -18.33 14.35 8.98
C THR A 120 -17.30 13.98 7.93
N GLU A 121 -17.66 14.20 6.66
CA GLU A 121 -16.87 13.86 5.48
C GLU A 121 -17.23 14.81 4.32
N CYS A 122 -16.32 14.96 3.37
CA CYS A 122 -16.62 15.61 2.09
C CYS A 122 -17.47 14.70 1.20
N LYS A 123 -18.26 15.29 0.31
CA LYS A 123 -19.18 14.55 -0.56
C LYS A 123 -18.43 13.48 -1.38
N GLY A 124 -18.80 12.23 -1.20
CA GLY A 124 -18.23 11.09 -1.92
C GLY A 124 -16.77 10.80 -1.58
N PHE A 125 -16.30 11.12 -0.37
CA PHE A 125 -14.91 10.95 0.07
C PHE A 125 -13.88 11.72 -0.78
N ASN A 126 -14.33 12.74 -1.52
CA ASN A 126 -13.48 13.54 -2.39
C ASN A 126 -13.06 14.84 -1.71
N CYS A 127 -12.09 14.75 -0.81
CA CYS A 127 -11.44 15.93 -0.23
C CYS A 127 -10.55 16.59 -1.29
N ALA A 128 -10.77 17.88 -1.59
CA ALA A 128 -10.00 18.57 -2.62
C ALA A 128 -8.55 18.81 -2.15
N PRO A 129 -7.52 18.32 -2.87
CA PRO A 129 -6.13 18.66 -2.56
C PRO A 129 -5.92 20.19 -2.69
N PRO A 130 -5.12 20.83 -1.83
CA PRO A 130 -4.26 20.26 -0.78
C PRO A 130 -4.92 20.24 0.62
N ALA A 131 -6.24 20.30 0.74
CA ALA A 131 -6.90 20.42 2.04
C ALA A 131 -6.74 19.14 2.88
N ILE A 132 -6.06 19.27 4.02
CA ILE A 132 -5.75 18.16 4.95
C ILE A 132 -6.65 18.13 6.20
N ASP A 133 -7.48 19.14 6.41
CA ASP A 133 -8.32 19.30 7.60
C ASP A 133 -9.75 19.78 7.28
N CYS A 134 -10.26 19.46 6.09
CA CYS A 134 -11.56 19.90 5.61
C CYS A 134 -12.77 19.26 6.32
N CYS A 135 -12.60 18.07 6.90
CA CYS A 135 -13.67 17.30 7.56
C CYS A 135 -13.10 16.40 8.66
N CYS A 136 -13.96 15.92 9.57
CA CYS A 136 -13.57 15.03 10.66
C CYS A 136 -12.83 13.79 10.15
N HIS A 137 -13.35 13.17 9.09
CA HIS A 137 -12.73 12.03 8.41
C HIS A 137 -11.30 12.32 7.97
N GLN A 138 -11.07 13.43 7.24
CA GLN A 138 -9.75 13.76 6.71
C GLN A 138 -8.73 14.06 7.82
N VAL A 139 -9.18 14.74 8.89
CA VAL A 139 -8.34 15.01 10.06
C VAL A 139 -7.92 13.71 10.75
N LEU A 140 -8.85 12.77 10.95
CA LEU A 140 -8.56 11.46 11.54
C LEU A 140 -7.68 10.61 10.63
N TYR A 141 -7.98 10.54 9.34
CA TYR A 141 -7.18 9.81 8.35
C TYR A 141 -5.71 10.25 8.35
N ASN A 142 -5.47 11.55 8.57
CA ASN A 142 -4.12 12.13 8.64
C ASN A 142 -3.48 12.03 10.03
N GLN A 143 -4.15 11.46 11.04
CA GLN A 143 -3.48 11.17 12.32
C GLN A 143 -2.45 10.05 12.11
N PRO A 144 -1.28 10.10 12.78
CA PRO A 144 -0.19 9.16 12.54
C PRO A 144 -0.57 7.67 12.72
N ASP A 145 -1.42 7.37 13.69
CA ASP A 145 -1.87 6.01 14.00
C ASP A 145 -2.86 5.45 12.97
N PHE A 146 -3.67 6.29 12.33
CA PHE A 146 -4.51 5.91 11.19
C PHE A 146 -3.73 5.82 9.88
N ALA A 147 -2.71 6.67 9.67
CA ALA A 147 -1.95 6.72 8.43
C ALA A 147 -0.91 5.59 8.32
N HIS A 148 -0.40 5.10 9.45
CA HIS A 148 0.70 4.13 9.50
C HIS A 148 0.27 2.75 10.01
N VAL A 149 -0.93 2.31 9.64
CA VAL A 149 -1.40 0.97 9.93
C VAL A 149 -0.61 -0.04 9.10
N THR A 150 0.13 -0.92 9.77
CA THR A 150 0.89 -1.99 9.11
C THR A 150 -0.05 -2.99 8.43
N THR A 151 0.31 -3.42 7.22
CA THR A 151 -0.37 -4.48 6.47
C THR A 151 -0.01 -5.86 7.01
N ILE A 152 -0.81 -6.87 6.62
CA ILE A 152 -0.52 -8.28 6.93
C ILE A 152 0.83 -8.70 6.34
N LEU A 153 1.13 -8.24 5.12
CA LEU A 153 2.37 -8.55 4.41
C LEU A 153 3.58 -7.98 5.15
N GLU A 154 3.56 -6.70 5.49
CA GLU A 154 4.62 -6.06 6.28
C GLU A 154 4.83 -6.78 7.62
N ASN A 155 3.75 -7.05 8.37
CA ASN A 155 3.86 -7.75 9.65
C ASN A 155 4.49 -9.14 9.49
N THR A 156 4.10 -9.88 8.45
CA THR A 156 4.64 -11.22 8.16
C THR A 156 6.13 -11.16 7.82
N CYS A 157 6.55 -10.16 7.04
CA CYS A 157 7.96 -9.97 6.65
C CYS A 157 8.81 -9.45 7.81
N ASN A 158 8.33 -8.44 8.54
CA ASN A 158 9.02 -7.85 9.69
C ASN A 158 9.22 -8.87 10.81
N ALA A 159 8.25 -9.76 11.05
CA ALA A 159 8.38 -10.85 12.03
C ALA A 159 9.54 -11.81 11.71
N ARG A 160 9.99 -11.85 10.44
CA ARG A 160 11.14 -12.62 9.99
C ARG A 160 12.39 -11.77 9.72
N GLY A 161 12.36 -10.49 10.07
CA GLY A 161 13.48 -9.55 9.90
C GLY A 161 13.63 -8.96 8.48
N PHE A 162 12.60 -9.06 7.63
CA PHE A 162 12.65 -8.53 6.27
C PHE A 162 11.87 -7.21 6.15
N CYS A 163 12.49 -6.20 5.58
CA CYS A 163 11.82 -4.93 5.26
C CYS A 163 11.00 -5.06 3.97
N VAL A 164 9.85 -4.38 3.93
CA VAL A 164 8.97 -4.30 2.76
C VAL A 164 8.91 -2.87 2.25
N ILE A 165 9.01 -2.69 0.94
CA ILE A 165 8.81 -1.41 0.25
C ILE A 165 7.69 -1.57 -0.78
N TYR A 166 6.73 -0.65 -0.75
CA TYR A 166 5.69 -0.54 -1.76
C TYR A 166 6.05 0.49 -2.83
N LEU A 167 5.95 0.08 -4.09
CA LEU A 167 6.11 1.01 -5.20
C LEU A 167 4.86 1.87 -5.39
N PRO A 168 5.00 3.15 -5.77
CA PRO A 168 3.86 4.00 -6.11
C PRO A 168 2.94 3.38 -7.18
N LYS A 169 1.63 3.62 -7.06
CA LYS A 169 0.66 3.16 -8.07
C LYS A 169 0.95 3.82 -9.42
N PHE A 170 0.81 3.05 -10.50
CA PHE A 170 0.99 3.51 -11.88
C PHE A 170 2.41 3.94 -12.28
N HIS A 171 3.43 3.51 -11.52
CA HIS A 171 4.84 3.79 -11.79
C HIS A 171 5.64 2.50 -12.05
N CYS A 172 5.27 1.76 -13.10
CA CYS A 172 5.90 0.48 -13.43
C CYS A 172 7.39 0.61 -13.81
N GLU A 173 7.83 1.79 -14.24
CA GLU A 173 9.23 2.13 -14.51
C GLU A 173 10.13 2.05 -13.27
N LEU A 174 9.55 2.13 -12.07
CA LEU A 174 10.25 1.97 -10.80
C LEU A 174 10.44 0.49 -10.42
N ASN A 175 9.73 -0.41 -11.09
CA ASN A 175 9.83 -1.84 -10.87
C ASN A 175 10.68 -2.51 -11.97
N PHE A 176 11.98 -2.69 -11.73
CA PHE A 176 12.86 -3.24 -12.77
C PHE A 176 12.47 -4.67 -13.19
N ILE A 177 11.76 -5.44 -12.34
CA ILE A 177 11.30 -6.79 -12.69
C ILE A 177 10.33 -6.78 -13.88
N GLU A 178 9.62 -5.68 -14.13
CA GLU A 178 8.75 -5.53 -15.30
C GLU A 178 9.54 -5.57 -16.60
N GLN A 179 10.77 -5.04 -16.59
CA GLN A 179 11.69 -5.13 -17.72
C GLN A 179 12.26 -6.54 -17.89
N CYS A 180 12.54 -7.23 -16.79
CA CYS A 180 12.90 -8.66 -16.80
C CYS A 180 11.79 -9.51 -17.43
N TRP A 181 10.54 -9.29 -17.01
CA TRP A 181 9.37 -9.94 -17.62
C TRP A 181 9.21 -9.60 -19.08
N GLY A 182 9.41 -8.34 -19.47
CA GLY A 182 9.40 -7.92 -20.88
C GLY A 182 10.45 -8.66 -21.73
N TYR A 183 11.67 -8.81 -21.20
CA TYR A 183 12.74 -9.57 -21.85
C TYR A 183 12.38 -11.04 -22.01
N ALA A 184 11.99 -11.71 -20.92
CA ALA A 184 11.61 -13.12 -20.95
C ALA A 184 10.42 -13.36 -21.89
N LYS A 185 9.39 -12.52 -21.85
CA LYS A 185 8.24 -12.61 -22.77
C LYS A 185 8.65 -12.50 -24.23
N ARG A 186 9.63 -11.65 -24.56
CA ARG A 186 10.17 -11.55 -25.92
C ARG A 186 10.82 -12.86 -26.36
N ILE A 187 11.64 -13.47 -25.52
CA ILE A 187 12.29 -14.76 -25.81
C ILE A 187 11.25 -15.87 -25.92
N TYR A 188 10.32 -15.93 -24.97
CA TYR A 188 9.23 -16.90 -24.98
C TYR A 188 8.42 -16.88 -26.28
N ARG A 189 8.12 -15.68 -26.82
CA ARG A 189 7.37 -15.51 -28.08
C ARG A 189 8.07 -16.03 -29.33
N LEU A 190 9.35 -16.37 -29.25
CA LEU A 190 10.08 -17.02 -30.35
C LEU A 190 9.79 -18.53 -30.42
N ASN A 191 9.25 -19.13 -29.35
CA ASN A 191 8.84 -20.52 -29.34
C ASN A 191 7.60 -20.75 -30.22
N PRO A 192 7.46 -21.94 -30.83
CA PRO A 192 6.23 -22.32 -31.51
C PRO A 192 5.04 -22.34 -30.53
N PRO A 193 3.81 -22.12 -31.01
CA PRO A 193 2.61 -22.26 -30.20
C PRO A 193 2.55 -23.64 -29.53
N CYS A 194 2.23 -23.66 -28.24
CA CYS A 194 2.12 -24.89 -27.46
C CYS A 194 0.79 -24.89 -26.68
N SER A 195 0.08 -26.02 -26.72
CA SER A 195 -1.16 -26.25 -25.95
C SER A 195 -0.95 -27.15 -24.74
N ARG A 196 0.24 -27.75 -24.59
CA ARG A 196 0.58 -28.60 -23.45
C ARG A 196 1.23 -27.79 -22.33
N GLU A 197 0.74 -27.99 -21.11
CA GLU A 197 1.20 -27.28 -19.91
C GLU A 197 2.66 -27.60 -19.56
N ASP A 198 3.08 -28.86 -19.66
CA ASP A 198 4.44 -29.29 -19.34
C ASP A 198 5.50 -28.63 -20.24
N GLN A 199 5.16 -28.44 -21.51
CA GLN A 199 6.03 -27.74 -22.46
C GLN A 199 5.93 -26.23 -22.30
N PHE A 200 4.77 -25.70 -21.91
CA PHE A 200 4.62 -24.28 -21.55
C PHE A 200 5.54 -23.91 -20.39
N GLU A 201 5.54 -24.70 -19.31
CA GLU A 201 6.39 -24.48 -18.14
C GLU A 201 7.88 -24.49 -18.52
N LYS A 202 8.33 -25.50 -19.27
CA LYS A 202 9.72 -25.58 -19.76
C LYS A 202 10.12 -24.34 -20.56
N ASN A 203 9.25 -23.89 -21.47
CA ASN A 203 9.52 -22.71 -22.29
C ASN A 203 9.61 -21.43 -21.45
N VAL A 204 8.77 -21.30 -20.41
CA VAL A 204 8.83 -20.17 -19.47
C VAL A 204 10.13 -20.20 -18.66
N LEU A 205 10.53 -21.36 -18.13
CA LEU A 205 11.77 -21.51 -17.37
C LEU A 205 12.99 -21.15 -18.22
N VAL A 206 13.06 -21.66 -19.46
CA VAL A 206 14.15 -21.32 -20.41
C VAL A 206 14.16 -19.82 -20.72
N ALA A 207 13.00 -19.20 -20.92
CA ALA A 207 12.91 -17.77 -21.19
C ALA A 207 13.35 -16.91 -19.98
N LEU A 208 13.04 -17.33 -18.76
CA LEU A 208 13.48 -16.66 -17.53
C LEU A 208 14.99 -16.81 -17.30
N ASP A 209 15.54 -17.99 -17.51
CA ASP A 209 16.97 -18.27 -17.37
C ASP A 209 17.82 -17.54 -18.43
N SER A 210 17.21 -17.20 -19.58
CA SER A 210 17.88 -16.47 -20.65
C SER A 210 18.19 -15.00 -20.36
N ILE A 211 17.65 -14.42 -19.28
CA ILE A 211 17.84 -13.00 -18.97
C ILE A 211 19.29 -12.78 -18.51
N PRO A 212 20.12 -12.01 -19.24
CA PRO A 212 21.50 -11.79 -18.83
C PRO A 212 21.56 -10.95 -17.55
N LEU A 213 22.48 -11.29 -16.63
CA LEU A 213 22.70 -10.52 -15.40
C LEU A 213 22.99 -9.04 -15.69
N ALA A 214 23.77 -8.74 -16.73
CA ALA A 214 24.05 -7.37 -17.16
C ALA A 214 22.77 -6.61 -17.55
N CYS A 215 21.78 -7.27 -18.14
CA CYS A 215 20.49 -6.67 -18.43
C CYS A 215 19.71 -6.38 -17.14
N MET A 216 19.68 -7.32 -16.18
CA MET A 216 19.04 -7.10 -14.88
C MET A 216 19.64 -5.89 -14.15
N GLN A 217 20.96 -5.78 -14.13
CA GLN A 217 21.68 -4.63 -13.56
C GLN A 217 21.34 -3.33 -14.29
N TRP A 218 21.25 -3.37 -15.63
CA TRP A 218 20.87 -2.20 -16.42
C TRP A 218 19.42 -1.77 -16.16
N PHE A 219 18.48 -2.71 -16.04
CA PHE A 219 17.09 -2.42 -15.70
C PHE A 219 16.98 -1.80 -14.30
N ALA A 220 17.71 -2.32 -13.32
CA ALA A 220 17.76 -1.76 -11.97
C ALA A 220 18.32 -0.32 -11.96
N ASN A 221 19.45 -0.08 -12.64
CA ASN A 221 20.01 1.27 -12.78
C ASN A 221 19.01 2.23 -13.45
N ARG A 222 18.28 1.77 -14.47
CA ARG A 222 17.24 2.57 -15.12
C ARG A 222 16.15 2.98 -14.13
N SER A 223 15.65 2.07 -13.29
CA SER A 223 14.67 2.40 -12.25
C SER A 223 15.23 3.41 -11.24
N CYS A 224 16.51 3.32 -10.87
CA CYS A 224 17.16 4.33 -10.03
C CYS A 224 17.17 5.73 -10.66
N ILE A 225 17.41 5.84 -11.97
CA ILE A 225 17.35 7.13 -12.67
C ILE A 225 15.93 7.71 -12.63
N PHE A 226 14.90 6.88 -12.81
CA PHE A 226 13.51 7.35 -12.70
C PHE A 226 13.20 7.82 -11.27
N MET A 227 13.65 7.10 -10.24
CA MET A 227 13.50 7.55 -8.85
C MET A 227 14.15 8.92 -8.64
N ASP A 228 15.40 9.09 -9.07
CA ASP A 228 16.13 10.36 -8.93
C ASP A 228 15.54 11.50 -9.78
N ALA A 229 14.95 11.20 -10.94
CA ALA A 229 14.21 12.18 -11.73
C ALA A 229 12.96 12.67 -10.98
N TYR A 230 12.19 11.75 -10.40
CA TYR A 230 10.97 12.08 -9.66
C TYR A 230 11.24 12.82 -8.37
N THR A 231 12.30 12.49 -7.63
CA THR A 231 12.71 13.26 -6.44
C THR A 231 13.10 14.69 -6.79
N LYS A 232 13.59 14.92 -8.02
CA LYS A 232 13.88 16.26 -8.59
C LYS A 232 12.66 16.94 -9.22
N GLY A 233 11.48 16.35 -9.14
CA GLY A 233 10.22 16.93 -9.62
C GLY A 233 9.97 16.81 -11.13
N LEU A 234 10.73 15.98 -11.84
CA LEU A 234 10.50 15.75 -13.27
C LEU A 234 9.21 14.96 -13.51
N ASN A 235 8.55 15.22 -14.63
CA ASN A 235 7.43 14.40 -15.08
C ASN A 235 7.91 13.10 -15.78
N GLY A 236 7.00 12.17 -16.05
CA GLY A 236 7.35 10.87 -16.66
C GLY A 236 8.05 10.97 -18.03
N ARG A 237 7.71 11.99 -18.83
CA ARG A 237 8.34 12.22 -20.14
C ARG A 237 9.79 12.70 -19.99
N GLN A 238 10.01 13.66 -19.11
CA GLN A 238 11.34 14.18 -18.78
C GLN A 238 12.22 13.09 -18.16
N ALA A 239 11.67 12.30 -17.24
CA ALA A 239 12.37 11.18 -16.62
C ALA A 239 12.77 10.10 -17.66
N ALA A 240 11.87 9.77 -18.60
CA ALA A 240 12.16 8.82 -19.66
C ALA A 240 13.28 9.30 -20.59
N TRP A 241 13.30 10.59 -20.93
CA TRP A 241 14.40 11.19 -21.68
C TRP A 241 15.71 11.14 -20.90
N ALA A 242 15.69 11.49 -19.62
CA ALA A 242 16.87 11.45 -18.75
C ALA A 242 17.45 10.03 -18.65
N ALA A 243 16.60 9.02 -18.51
CA ALA A 243 16.99 7.61 -18.49
C ALA A 243 17.62 7.13 -19.82
N ILE A 244 17.32 7.78 -20.95
CA ILE A 244 17.95 7.48 -22.24
C ILE A 244 19.29 8.21 -22.39
N LYS A 245 19.37 9.46 -21.94
CA LYS A 245 20.59 10.28 -22.03
C LYS A 245 21.67 9.80 -21.07
N TYR A 246 21.30 9.41 -19.85
CA TYR A 246 22.22 9.09 -18.76
C TYR A 246 22.26 7.59 -18.41
N LYS A 247 22.20 6.72 -19.42
CA LYS A 247 22.12 5.24 -19.28
C LYS A 247 23.19 4.59 -18.37
N GLY A 248 24.31 5.27 -18.12
CA GLY A 248 25.40 4.79 -17.26
C GLY A 248 25.43 5.40 -15.86
N HIS A 249 24.58 6.37 -15.55
CA HIS A 249 24.55 7.05 -14.26
C HIS A 249 23.43 6.50 -13.38
N ARG A 250 23.67 6.39 -12.07
CA ARG A 250 22.62 6.09 -11.09
C ARG A 250 21.91 7.33 -10.58
N ILE A 251 22.56 8.49 -10.71
CA ILE A 251 22.10 9.80 -10.26
C ILE A 251 22.30 10.78 -11.40
N LEU A 252 21.27 11.58 -11.70
CA LEU A 252 21.30 12.59 -12.74
C LEU A 252 22.18 13.77 -12.31
N PRO A 253 23.01 14.30 -13.22
CA PRO A 253 23.92 15.41 -12.92
C PRO A 253 23.16 16.71 -12.64
N GLU A 254 23.81 17.67 -11.99
CA GLU A 254 23.25 19.00 -11.72
C GLU A 254 22.89 19.77 -13.00
N SER A 255 23.53 19.46 -14.13
CA SER A 255 23.26 20.06 -15.45
C SER A 255 21.92 19.62 -16.08
N LEU A 256 21.17 18.72 -15.42
CA LEU A 256 19.94 18.13 -15.94
C LEU A 256 18.93 19.15 -16.46
N MET A 257 18.64 20.20 -15.69
CA MET A 257 17.61 21.19 -16.05
C MET A 257 18.01 21.98 -17.30
N THR A 258 19.26 22.46 -17.36
CA THR A 258 19.81 23.14 -18.55
C THR A 258 19.78 22.24 -19.78
N ASP A 259 20.03 20.95 -19.59
CA ASP A 259 20.03 19.98 -20.67
C ASP A 259 18.62 19.65 -21.17
N LEU A 260 17.62 19.63 -20.28
CA LEU A 260 16.21 19.49 -20.63
C LEU A 260 15.74 20.69 -21.46
N GLU A 261 16.05 21.91 -21.02
CA GLU A 261 15.72 23.15 -21.73
C GLU A 261 16.31 23.17 -23.15
N LYS A 262 17.60 22.82 -23.29
CA LYS A 262 18.27 22.71 -24.60
C LYS A 262 17.64 21.67 -25.51
N SER A 263 17.09 20.60 -24.94
CA SER A 263 16.47 19.51 -25.70
C SER A 263 15.00 19.74 -26.07
N GLY A 264 14.38 20.81 -25.56
CA GLY A 264 12.97 21.12 -25.82
C GLY A 264 11.99 20.11 -25.24
N VAL A 265 12.40 19.33 -24.23
CA VAL A 265 11.54 18.31 -23.59
C VAL A 265 10.73 18.98 -22.48
N SER A 266 9.50 19.41 -22.81
CA SER A 266 8.47 19.82 -21.85
C SER A 266 7.77 18.60 -21.22
#